data_AF-A0A392PI08-F1
#
_entry.id   AF-A0A392PI08-F1
#
_cell.length_a   1.000
_cell.length_b   1.000
_cell.length_c   1.000
_cell.angle_alpha   90.00
_cell.angle_beta   90.00
_cell.angle_gamma   90.00
#
_symmetry.space_group_name_H-M   'P 1'
#
loop_
_entity.id
_entity.type
_entity.pdbx_description
1 polymer ?
#
loop_
_entity_poly.entity_id
_entity_poly.type
_entity_poly.pdbx_seq_one_letter_code
_entity_poly.pdbx_strand_id
1 'polypeptide(L)' 'AGTSWESGVRRSTRFRTKPLEYWKGERMVYGRVHESLSTVIGVKCMSPGTDGKPKLKAKSFVSDKYKELFEIASQY' A
#
# COMPACT_ATOMS: atom_id res chain seq x y z
N ALA A 1 -6.53 8.09 14.63
CA ALA A 1 -6.79 9.29 13.82
C ALA A 1 -5.65 9.46 12.80
N GLY A 2 -5.94 9.83 11.54
CA GLY A 2 -4.96 9.83 10.43
C GLY A 2 -3.99 11.03 10.40
N THR A 3 -3.78 11.68 11.54
CA THR A 3 -2.92 12.86 11.67
C THR A 3 -2.16 12.80 13.00
N SER A 4 -0.88 13.17 12.98
CA SER A 4 0.02 13.29 14.14
C SER A 4 0.47 14.73 14.32
N TRP A 5 0.80 15.14 15.55
CA TRP A 5 1.54 16.37 15.82
C TRP A 5 3.02 16.02 15.92
N GLU A 6 3.83 16.56 15.02
CA GLU A 6 5.27 16.31 14.95
C GLU A 6 5.99 17.66 14.89
N SER A 7 6.89 17.92 15.85
CA SER A 7 7.70 19.14 15.91
C SER A 7 6.88 20.43 15.79
N GLY A 8 5.72 20.49 16.44
CA GLY A 8 4.84 21.67 16.43
C GLY A 8 4.04 21.85 15.14
N VAL A 9 4.01 20.87 14.23
CA VAL A 9 3.19 20.90 13.01
C VAL A 9 2.33 19.65 12.90
N ARG A 10 1.06 19.81 12.47
CA ARG A 10 0.16 18.68 12.21
C ARG A 10 0.50 18.02 10.87
N ARG A 11 0.85 16.73 10.90
CA ARG A 11 1.18 15.92 9.72
C ARG A 11 0.16 14.80 9.50
N SER A 12 -0.01 14.41 8.25
CA SER A 12 -0.85 13.27 7.86
C SER A 12 -0.05 11.99 7.99
N THR A 13 -0.61 10.97 8.65
CA THR A 13 -0.03 9.62 8.71
C THR A 13 -0.47 8.74 7.54
N ARG A 14 -1.35 9.25 6.66
CA ARG A 14 -1.81 8.53 5.48
C ARG A 14 -0.68 8.33 4.47
N PHE A 15 -0.55 7.10 3.97
CA PHE A 15 0.34 6.79 2.87
C PHE A 15 -0.12 7.52 1.60
N ARG A 16 0.83 8.16 0.93
CA ARG A 16 0.63 8.77 -0.37
C ARG A 16 1.24 7.85 -1.42
N THR A 17 0.47 7.54 -2.45
CA THR A 17 0.98 6.80 -3.60
C THR A 17 0.75 7.63 -4.85
N LYS A 18 1.66 7.50 -5.82
CA LYS A 18 1.43 8.09 -7.14
C LYS A 18 0.11 7.55 -7.70
N PRO A 19 -0.62 8.35 -8.50
CA PRO A 19 -1.78 7.84 -9.22
C PRO A 19 -1.42 6.55 -9.95
N LEU A 20 -2.36 5.62 -10.01
CA LEU A 20 -2.23 4.40 -10.81
C LEU A 20 -2.08 4.87 -12.25
N GLU A 21 -0.86 4.82 -12.76
CA GLU A 21 -0.45 5.48 -14.00
C GLU A 21 -1.04 4.74 -15.20
N TYR A 22 -1.21 3.43 -15.07
CA TYR A 22 -1.62 2.59 -16.19
C TYR A 22 -2.91 1.81 -15.95
N TRP A 23 -3.41 1.72 -14.70
CA TRP A 23 -4.61 0.92 -14.37
C TRP A 23 -4.52 -0.55 -14.87
N LYS A 24 -3.32 -1.04 -15.15
CA LYS A 24 -3.01 -2.37 -15.70
C LYS A 24 -2.86 -3.42 -14.58
N GLY A 25 -3.72 -3.36 -13.57
CA GLY A 25 -3.64 -4.21 -12.36
C GLY A 25 -2.94 -3.56 -11.16
N GLU A 26 -2.59 -2.28 -11.27
CA GLU A 26 -2.19 -1.48 -10.11
C GLU A 26 -3.41 -1.22 -9.22
N ARG A 27 -3.26 -1.39 -7.90
CA ARG A 27 -4.36 -1.16 -6.96
C ARG A 27 -3.88 -1.08 -5.52
N MET A 28 -4.69 -0.43 -4.69
CA MET A 28 -4.53 -0.49 -3.24
C MET A 28 -4.93 -1.87 -2.73
N VAL A 29 -4.13 -2.42 -1.83
CA VAL A 29 -4.42 -3.68 -1.15
C VAL A 29 -5.07 -3.36 0.19
N TYR A 30 -6.26 -3.89 0.42
CA TYR A 30 -7.02 -3.68 1.64
C TYR A 30 -6.96 -4.91 2.52
N GLY A 31 -6.91 -4.68 3.83
CA GLY A 31 -6.91 -5.75 4.81
C GLY A 31 -7.28 -5.25 6.20
N ARG A 32 -7.66 -6.19 7.07
CA ARG A 32 -8.10 -5.88 8.43
C ARG A 32 -6.96 -6.13 9.41
N VAL A 33 -6.21 -5.08 9.72
CA VAL A 33 -5.05 -5.11 10.64
C VAL A 33 -5.44 -4.66 12.05
N HIS A 34 -6.50 -3.88 12.17
CA HIS A 34 -7.07 -3.42 13.43
C HIS A 34 -8.43 -4.10 13.66
N GLU A 35 -8.92 -4.08 14.89
CA GLU A 35 -10.25 -4.61 15.24
C GLU A 35 -11.40 -3.85 14.53
N SER A 36 -11.10 -2.69 13.96
CA SER A 36 -12.03 -1.84 13.21
C SER A 36 -12.13 -2.23 11.73
N LEU A 37 -12.58 -1.32 10.86
CA LEU A 37 -12.80 -1.56 9.43
C LEU A 37 -11.51 -1.91 8.67
N SER A 38 -11.65 -2.46 7.46
CA SER A 38 -10.51 -2.72 6.57
C SER A 38 -9.79 -1.41 6.20
N THR A 39 -8.46 -1.45 6.27
CA THR A 39 -7.58 -0.33 5.94
C THR A 39 -6.67 -0.70 4.79
N VAL A 40 -6.04 0.30 4.18
CA VAL A 40 -5.02 0.06 3.14
C VAL A 40 -3.78 -0.50 3.83
N ILE A 41 -3.41 -1.72 3.48
CA ILE A 41 -2.25 -2.42 4.03
C ILE A 41 -1.04 -2.40 3.09
N GLY A 42 -1.23 -1.97 1.85
CA GLY A 42 -0.16 -1.84 0.88
C GLY A 42 -0.68 -1.43 -0.50
N VAL A 43 0.21 -1.49 -1.48
CA VAL A 43 -0.11 -1.16 -2.87
C VAL A 43 0.58 -2.14 -3.82
N LYS A 44 -0.15 -2.52 -4.86
CA LYS A 44 0.40 -3.13 -6.07
C LYS A 44 0.58 -2.05 -7.11
N CYS A 45 1.80 -1.84 -7.58
CA CYS A 45 2.10 -0.93 -8.68
C CYS A 45 2.83 -1.68 -9.79
N MET A 46 2.67 -1.20 -11.03
CA MET A 46 3.27 -1.78 -12.20
C MET A 46 4.34 -0.82 -12.69
N SER A 47 5.60 -1.16 -12.45
CA SER A 47 6.72 -0.33 -12.89
C SER A 47 7.28 -0.86 -14.21
N PRO A 48 7.75 0.01 -15.13
CA PRO A 48 8.60 -0.41 -16.23
C PRO A 48 9.82 -1.15 -15.68
N GLY A 49 10.04 -2.39 -16.13
CA GLY A 49 11.27 -3.11 -15.82
C GLY A 49 12.46 -2.54 -16.60
N THR A 50 13.67 -2.84 -16.16
CA THR A 50 14.92 -2.56 -16.90
C THR A 50 14.88 -3.04 -18.34
N ASP A 51 14.14 -4.11 -18.59
CA ASP A 51 14.03 -4.80 -19.87
C ASP A 51 12.85 -4.29 -20.71
N GLY A 52 12.24 -3.15 -20.32
CA GLY A 52 11.03 -2.58 -20.94
C GLY A 52 9.73 -3.34 -20.65
N LYS A 53 9.81 -4.57 -20.13
CA LYS A 53 8.65 -5.37 -19.73
C LYS A 53 8.08 -4.90 -18.39
N PRO A 54 6.75 -4.78 -18.24
CA PRO A 54 6.15 -4.36 -16.98
C PRO A 54 6.42 -5.38 -15.87
N LYS A 55 6.88 -4.92 -14.70
CA LYS A 55 7.06 -5.74 -13.50
C LYS A 55 6.10 -5.25 -12.42
N LEU A 56 5.27 -6.16 -11.91
CA LEU A 56 4.37 -5.89 -10.80
C LEU A 56 5.18 -5.89 -9.49
N LYS A 57 5.13 -4.79 -8.76
CA LYS A 57 5.75 -4.62 -7.45
C LYS A 57 4.66 -4.49 -6.39
N ALA A 58 4.78 -5.27 -5.32
CA ALA A 58 3.92 -5.15 -4.16
C ALA A 58 4.72 -4.50 -3.02
N LYS A 59 4.17 -3.43 -2.44
CA LYS A 59 4.77 -2.75 -1.29
C LYS A 59 3.82 -2.82 -0.10
N SER A 60 4.29 -3.42 0.99
CA SER A 60 3.62 -3.42 2.28
C SER A 60 3.77 -2.05 2.97
N PHE A 61 2.72 -1.63 3.67
CA PHE A 61 2.70 -0.46 4.56
C PHE A 61 2.59 -0.83 6.04
N VAL A 62 2.59 -2.13 6.34
CA VAL A 62 2.30 -2.67 7.67
C VAL A 62 3.49 -3.51 8.14
N SER A 63 3.63 -3.66 9.47
CA SER A 63 4.62 -4.55 10.08
C SER A 63 4.55 -5.99 9.57
N ASP A 64 5.69 -6.67 9.57
CA ASP A 64 5.87 -8.06 9.11
C ASP A 64 4.95 -9.07 9.81
N LYS A 65 4.42 -8.75 11.00
CA LYS A 65 3.38 -9.54 11.66
C LYS A 65 2.16 -9.82 10.75
N TYR A 66 1.87 -8.93 9.80
CA TYR A 66 0.73 -9.04 8.89
C TYR A 66 1.15 -9.40 7.45
N LYS A 67 2.38 -9.90 7.27
CA LYS A 67 2.92 -10.20 5.94
C LYS A 67 2.10 -11.27 5.20
N GLU A 68 1.69 -12.33 5.89
CA GLU A 68 0.84 -13.38 5.30
C GLU A 68 -0.50 -12.82 4.81
N LEU A 69 -1.14 -11.97 5.62
CA LEU A 69 -2.38 -11.31 5.26
C LEU A 69 -2.18 -10.42 4.02
N PHE A 70 -1.07 -9.68 3.96
CA PHE A 70 -0.73 -8.88 2.79
C PHE A 70 -0.50 -9.75 1.54
N GLU A 71 0.20 -10.87 1.65
CA GLU A 71 0.45 -11.78 0.54
C GLU A 71 -0.86 -12.39 -0.01
N ILE A 72 -1.76 -12.85 0.87
CA ILE A 72 -3.07 -13.38 0.49
C ILE A 72 -3.92 -12.29 -0.19
N ALA A 73 -4.03 -11.11 0.42
CA ALA A 73 -4.81 -10.00 -0.15
C ALA A 73 -4.19 -9.47 -1.45
N SER A 74 -2.89 -9.63 -1.61
CA SER A 74 -2.17 -9.30 -2.82
C SER A 74 -2.53 -10.30 -3.93
N GLN A 75 -2.71 -11.60 -3.68
CA GLN A 75 -2.94 -12.59 -4.76
C GLN A 75 -4.19 -12.32 -5.63
N TYR A 76 -5.30 -11.89 -5.02
CA TYR A 76 -6.59 -11.62 -5.70
C TYR A 76 -6.71 -10.17 -6.12
#